data_AF-A0A3T0LS63-F1
#
_entry.id   AF-A0A3T0LS63-F1
#
_cell.length_a   1.000
_cell.length_b   1.000
_cell.length_c   1.000
_cell.angle_alpha   90.00
_cell.angle_beta   90.00
_cell.angle_gamma   90.00
#
_symmetry.space_group_name_H-M   'P 1'
#
loop_
_entity.id
_entity.type
_entity.pdbx_description
1 polymer ?
#
loop_
_entity_poly.entity_id
_entity_poly.type
_entity_poly.pdbx_seq_one_letter_code
_entity_poly.pdbx_strand_id
1 'polypeptide(L)'
;MAMWLLTVIYLGGSYLLWIYTVDNSVLQSFIDSMPEEFELVPFNENIYHQEMKEAWSQEFCESFSSAEDYQARGFGFAVQKNGKLASGASTMTIYNGGIEIQVATHNKYKRHGLALTCASAIIQECVRRKICPCWDAANLISKKMALEIGYEYRGEYNTTHISKP
;
A
#
# COMPACT_ATOMS: atom_id res chain seq x y z
N MET A 1 11.60 13.37 17.00
CA MET A 1 11.29 13.84 15.63
C MET A 1 9.92 13.28 15.29
N ALA A 2 8.88 14.12 15.32
CA ALA A 2 7.50 13.68 15.28
C ALA A 2 7.15 13.17 13.87
N MET A 3 6.75 11.90 13.79
CA MET A 3 6.22 11.28 12.58
C MET A 3 4.71 11.17 12.75
N TRP A 4 3.97 11.59 11.73
CA TRP A 4 2.59 12.08 11.84
C TRP A 4 1.56 10.99 11.50
N LEU A 5 1.14 10.12 12.43
CA LEU A 5 0.18 9.05 12.09
C LEU A 5 -1.30 9.46 12.13
N LEU A 6 -2.03 9.16 11.05
CA LEU A 6 -3.45 9.47 10.84
C LEU A 6 -4.20 8.17 10.55
N THR A 7 -5.11 7.77 11.43
CA THR A 7 -5.93 6.59 11.16
C THR A 7 -6.84 6.88 9.98
N VAL A 8 -6.75 6.04 8.96
CA VAL A 8 -7.80 5.90 7.99
C VAL A 8 -8.37 4.51 8.22
N ILE A 9 -9.58 4.47 8.81
CA ILE A 9 -10.68 3.50 8.60
C ILE A 9 -11.45 3.18 9.88
N TYR A 10 -12.67 3.75 9.96
CA TYR A 10 -13.91 3.05 10.28
C TYR A 10 -15.07 4.00 9.90
N LEU A 11 -15.84 3.65 8.87
CA LEU A 11 -17.02 4.43 8.47
C LEU A 11 -18.20 4.06 9.36
N GLY A 12 -18.95 5.05 9.84
CA GLY A 12 -20.26 4.83 10.44
C GLY A 12 -21.25 4.35 9.37
N GLY A 13 -21.22 3.04 9.06
CA GLY A 13 -21.92 2.41 7.94
C GLY A 13 -21.04 1.34 7.31
N SER A 14 -21.58 0.13 7.06
CA SER A 14 -20.79 -1.09 6.83
C SER A 14 -19.68 -0.95 5.76
N TYR A 15 -18.49 -1.50 6.03
CA TYR A 15 -17.35 -1.56 5.09
C TYR A 15 -17.67 -2.09 3.70
N LEU A 16 -18.64 -3.00 3.62
CA LEU A 16 -19.16 -3.48 2.34
C LEU A 16 -19.57 -2.30 1.45
N LEU A 17 -20.23 -1.29 2.00
CA LEU A 17 -20.69 -0.12 1.26
C LEU A 17 -19.52 0.64 0.61
N TRP A 18 -18.39 0.83 1.32
CA TRP A 18 -17.27 1.58 0.74
C TRP A 18 -16.58 0.85 -0.40
N ILE A 19 -16.43 -0.47 -0.30
CA ILE A 19 -15.93 -1.29 -1.41
C ILE A 19 -16.81 -1.11 -2.66
N TYR A 20 -18.11 -0.85 -2.48
CA TYR A 20 -19.03 -0.55 -3.58
C TYR A 20 -19.06 0.94 -3.99
N THR A 21 -18.50 1.86 -3.20
CA THR A 21 -18.53 3.31 -3.49
C THR A 21 -17.18 3.91 -3.89
N VAL A 22 -16.05 3.22 -3.66
CA VAL A 22 -14.75 3.70 -4.12
C VAL A 22 -14.77 3.82 -5.65
N ASP A 23 -14.35 4.98 -6.15
CA ASP A 23 -14.43 5.29 -7.57
C ASP A 23 -13.29 4.60 -8.32
N ASN A 24 -13.61 3.49 -8.99
CA ASN A 24 -12.65 2.76 -9.81
C ASN A 24 -12.03 3.62 -10.91
N SER A 25 -12.71 4.65 -11.41
CA SER A 25 -12.15 5.56 -12.42
C SER A 25 -11.05 6.44 -11.83
N VAL A 26 -11.18 6.87 -10.57
CA VAL A 26 -10.12 7.58 -9.85
C VAL A 26 -8.92 6.67 -9.65
N LEU A 27 -9.12 5.44 -9.18
CA LEU A 27 -8.04 4.45 -9.02
C LEU A 27 -7.32 4.18 -10.35
N GLN A 28 -8.09 3.98 -11.41
CA GLN A 28 -7.54 3.72 -12.74
C GLN A 28 -6.75 4.92 -13.26
N SER A 29 -7.20 6.16 -13.01
CA SER A 29 -6.49 7.36 -13.44
C SER A 29 -5.07 7.48 -12.88
N PHE A 30 -4.83 7.00 -11.64
CA PHE A 30 -3.49 6.96 -11.04
C PHE A 30 -2.61 5.87 -11.65
N ILE A 31 -3.21 4.78 -12.12
CA ILE A 31 -2.50 3.71 -12.83
C ILE A 31 -2.11 4.20 -14.24
N ASP A 32 -3.05 4.81 -14.94
CA ASP A 32 -2.87 5.31 -16.32
C ASP A 32 -1.92 6.51 -16.40
N SER A 33 -1.76 7.28 -15.31
CA SER A 33 -0.84 8.42 -15.22
C SER A 33 0.61 8.01 -14.96
N MET A 34 0.91 6.72 -14.81
CA MET A 34 2.27 6.24 -14.59
C MET A 34 3.14 6.52 -15.81
N PRO A 35 4.36 7.07 -15.65
CA PRO A 35 5.25 7.30 -16.78
C PRO A 35 5.66 6.01 -17.48
N GLU A 36 5.77 6.04 -18.81
CA GLU A 36 6.00 4.87 -19.67
C GLU A 36 7.30 4.10 -19.38
N GLU A 37 8.30 4.74 -18.74
CA GLU A 37 9.55 4.07 -18.39
C GLU A 37 9.43 3.13 -17.17
N PHE A 38 8.25 3.08 -16.55
CA PHE A 38 7.94 2.23 -15.42
C PHE A 38 6.94 1.13 -15.81
N GLU A 39 6.99 0.02 -15.10
CA GLU A 39 6.09 -1.11 -15.30
C GLU A 39 5.42 -1.47 -13.96
N LEU A 40 4.10 -1.66 -13.98
CA LEU A 40 3.33 -2.13 -12.84
C LEU A 40 3.15 -3.64 -12.95
N VAL A 41 3.61 -4.38 -11.94
CA VAL A 41 3.56 -5.84 -11.90
C VAL A 41 3.01 -6.33 -10.56
N PRO A 42 2.27 -7.45 -10.52
CA PRO A 42 1.97 -8.13 -9.26
C PRO A 42 3.26 -8.54 -8.54
N PHE A 43 3.23 -8.56 -7.21
CA PHE A 43 4.33 -9.16 -6.44
C PHE A 43 4.48 -10.64 -6.80
N ASN A 44 5.72 -11.06 -6.98
CA ASN A 44 6.13 -12.43 -7.22
C ASN A 44 7.39 -12.73 -6.40
N GLU A 45 7.90 -13.95 -6.50
CA GLU A 45 9.11 -14.39 -5.78
C GLU A 45 10.32 -13.47 -6.04
N ASN A 46 10.52 -12.99 -7.27
CA ASN A 46 11.61 -12.07 -7.59
C ASN A 46 11.43 -10.71 -6.90
N ILE A 47 10.20 -10.17 -6.84
CA ILE A 47 9.91 -8.94 -6.09
C ILE A 47 10.17 -9.13 -4.60
N TYR A 48 9.68 -10.22 -4.01
CA TYR A 48 9.92 -10.58 -2.61
C TYR A 48 11.42 -10.58 -2.29
N HIS A 49 12.23 -11.24 -3.12
CA HIS A 49 13.67 -11.24 -2.91
C HIS A 49 14.37 -9.89 -3.13
N GLN A 50 13.81 -9.01 -3.97
CA GLN A 50 14.33 -7.64 -4.10
C GLN A 50 13.99 -6.81 -2.86
N GLU A 51 12.75 -6.87 -2.38
CA GLU A 51 12.32 -6.03 -1.27
C GLU A 51 12.97 -6.43 0.07
N MET A 52 13.14 -7.73 0.33
CA MET A 52 13.84 -8.21 1.52
C MET A 52 15.32 -7.77 1.59
N LYS A 53 15.95 -7.41 0.47
CA LYS A 53 17.36 -6.98 0.42
C LYS A 53 17.58 -5.52 0.81
N GLU A 54 16.54 -4.69 0.78
CA GLU A 54 16.68 -3.25 1.00
C GLU A 54 15.79 -2.77 2.16
N ALA A 55 16.38 -2.05 3.12
CA ALA A 55 15.69 -1.61 4.33
C ALA A 55 14.47 -0.71 4.08
N TRP A 56 14.38 -0.03 2.93
CA TRP A 56 13.23 0.83 2.63
C TRP A 56 11.98 0.04 2.21
N SER A 57 12.14 -1.23 1.84
CA SER A 57 11.09 -2.05 1.22
C SER A 57 10.73 -3.31 2.02
N GLN A 58 11.55 -3.73 2.98
CA GLN A 58 11.34 -4.93 3.81
C GLN A 58 9.95 -5.00 4.47
N GLU A 59 9.38 -3.85 4.85
CA GLU A 59 8.03 -3.79 5.46
C GLU A 59 6.93 -4.33 4.53
N PHE A 60 7.19 -4.53 3.24
CA PHE A 60 6.22 -5.12 2.32
C PHE A 60 5.91 -6.58 2.64
N CYS A 61 6.90 -7.37 3.09
CA CYS A 61 6.70 -8.79 3.34
C CYS A 61 7.37 -9.33 4.63
N GLU A 62 7.99 -8.50 5.46
CA GLU A 62 8.69 -8.96 6.69
C GLU A 62 7.79 -9.70 7.70
N SER A 63 6.47 -9.48 7.64
CA SER A 63 5.50 -10.18 8.49
C SER A 63 5.19 -11.62 8.02
N PHE A 64 5.80 -12.06 6.91
CA PHE A 64 5.64 -13.39 6.34
C PHE A 64 6.93 -14.19 6.48
N SER A 65 6.77 -15.50 6.67
CA SER A 65 7.89 -16.40 6.96
C SER A 65 8.73 -16.77 5.72
N SER A 66 8.17 -16.65 4.52
CA SER A 66 8.84 -16.93 3.26
C SER A 66 8.09 -16.31 2.07
N ALA A 67 8.68 -16.40 0.86
CA ALA A 67 8.02 -16.00 -0.38
C ALA A 67 6.75 -16.82 -0.65
N GLU A 68 6.79 -18.12 -0.36
CA GLU A 68 5.65 -19.03 -0.51
C GLU A 68 4.53 -18.68 0.48
N ASP A 69 4.88 -18.37 1.72
CA ASP A 69 3.92 -17.93 2.75
C ASP A 69 3.25 -16.60 2.35
N TYR A 70 4.04 -15.65 1.84
CA TYR A 70 3.52 -14.41 1.28
C TYR A 70 2.58 -14.67 0.09
N GLN A 71 2.96 -15.51 -0.87
CA GLN A 71 2.09 -15.80 -2.03
C GLN A 71 0.81 -16.55 -1.65
N ALA A 72 0.85 -17.37 -0.59
CA ALA A 72 -0.31 -18.11 -0.12
C ALA A 72 -1.33 -17.22 0.60
N ARG A 73 -0.88 -16.19 1.33
CA ARG A 73 -1.73 -15.40 2.23
C ARG A 73 -1.85 -13.93 1.84
N GLY A 74 -0.78 -13.33 1.35
CA GLY A 74 -0.66 -11.93 0.97
C GLY A 74 -0.77 -11.70 -0.53
N PHE A 75 -0.70 -10.42 -0.92
CA PHE A 75 -0.58 -9.95 -2.29
C PHE A 75 -0.16 -8.47 -2.27
N GLY A 76 0.35 -8.01 -3.41
CA GLY A 76 0.84 -6.66 -3.58
C GLY A 76 1.15 -6.36 -5.03
N PHE A 77 1.48 -5.10 -5.30
CA PHE A 77 1.83 -4.60 -6.62
C PHE A 77 3.09 -3.74 -6.53
N ALA A 78 4.03 -4.02 -7.42
CA ALA A 78 5.30 -3.33 -7.54
C ALA A 78 5.30 -2.48 -8.81
N VAL A 79 5.89 -1.30 -8.71
CA VAL A 79 6.36 -0.57 -9.88
C VAL A 79 7.86 -0.81 -10.02
N GLN A 80 8.29 -1.20 -11.22
CA GLN A 80 9.67 -1.44 -11.57
C GLN A 80 10.18 -0.45 -12.63
N LYS A 81 11.48 -0.22 -12.64
CA LYS A 81 12.20 0.42 -13.75
C LYS A 81 13.36 -0.49 -14.17
N ASN A 82 13.33 -0.98 -15.41
CA ASN A 82 14.32 -1.95 -15.91
C ASN A 82 14.46 -3.18 -14.99
N GLY A 83 13.34 -3.76 -14.54
CA GLY A 83 13.29 -4.93 -13.65
C GLY A 83 13.70 -4.69 -12.19
N LYS A 84 14.04 -3.45 -11.83
CA LYS A 84 14.38 -3.06 -10.45
C LYS A 84 13.20 -2.43 -9.74
N LEU A 85 12.93 -2.86 -8.52
CA LEU A 85 11.89 -2.33 -7.67
C LEU A 85 12.08 -0.82 -7.43
N ALA A 86 11.05 -0.03 -7.77
CA ALA A 86 11.03 1.41 -7.61
C ALA A 86 9.99 1.88 -6.57
N SER A 87 8.84 1.21 -6.51
CA SER A 87 7.76 1.46 -5.56
C SER A 87 6.97 0.17 -5.31
N GLY A 88 6.29 0.08 -4.18
CA GLY A 88 5.46 -1.07 -3.84
C GLY A 88 4.28 -0.69 -2.96
N ALA A 89 3.19 -1.43 -3.11
CA ALA A 89 2.11 -1.51 -2.15
C ALA A 89 1.82 -2.99 -1.85
N SER A 90 1.78 -3.36 -0.57
CA SER A 90 1.68 -4.75 -0.15
C SER A 90 0.75 -4.93 1.04
N THR A 91 0.30 -6.16 1.23
CA THR A 91 -0.33 -6.64 2.45
C THR A 91 0.70 -6.63 3.59
N MET A 92 0.59 -5.68 4.53
CA MET A 92 1.42 -5.64 5.74
C MET A 92 0.95 -6.67 6.78
N THR A 93 -0.36 -6.70 7.03
CA THR A 93 -1.01 -7.60 7.98
C THR A 93 -2.35 -8.06 7.41
N ILE A 94 -2.79 -9.25 7.79
CA ILE A 94 -4.07 -9.83 7.39
C ILE A 94 -4.96 -9.96 8.63
N TYR A 95 -6.23 -9.59 8.49
CA TYR A 95 -7.25 -9.79 9.53
C TYR A 95 -8.55 -10.32 8.91
N ASN A 96 -9.52 -10.67 9.74
CA ASN A 96 -10.79 -11.20 9.25
C ASN A 96 -11.51 -10.16 8.37
N GLY A 97 -11.58 -10.43 7.06
CA GLY A 97 -12.25 -9.59 6.09
C GLY A 97 -11.40 -8.48 5.47
N GLY A 98 -10.08 -8.44 5.69
CA GLY A 98 -9.24 -7.37 5.12
C GLY A 98 -7.73 -7.50 5.34
N ILE A 99 -7.02 -6.48 4.88
CA ILE A 99 -5.57 -6.33 5.00
C ILE A 99 -5.23 -4.94 5.52
N GLU A 100 -4.05 -4.76 6.09
CA GLU A 100 -3.41 -3.46 6.28
C GLU A 100 -2.47 -3.20 5.08
N ILE A 101 -2.57 -2.04 4.44
CA ILE A 101 -1.74 -1.69 3.28
C ILE A 101 -0.47 -0.97 3.72
N GLN A 102 0.68 -1.50 3.31
CA GLN A 102 1.96 -0.81 3.35
C GLN A 102 2.29 -0.25 1.98
N VAL A 103 2.72 1.02 1.90
CA VAL A 103 3.17 1.66 0.65
C VAL A 103 4.51 2.36 0.85
N ALA A 104 5.47 2.10 -0.02
CA ALA A 104 6.74 2.82 -0.02
C ALA A 104 7.30 3.00 -1.43
N THR A 105 8.11 4.05 -1.61
CA THR A 105 8.81 4.35 -2.86
C THR A 105 10.28 4.63 -2.57
N HIS A 106 11.16 3.95 -3.30
CA HIS A 106 12.60 4.16 -3.20
C HIS A 106 12.94 5.62 -3.51
N ASN A 107 13.88 6.21 -2.75
CA ASN A 107 14.12 7.65 -2.74
C ASN A 107 14.45 8.26 -4.12
N LYS A 108 15.15 7.50 -4.98
CA LYS A 108 15.50 7.93 -6.36
C LYS A 108 14.29 8.06 -7.29
N TYR A 109 13.16 7.43 -6.97
CA TYR A 109 11.98 7.37 -7.83
C TYR A 109 10.77 8.14 -7.28
N LYS A 110 10.96 8.92 -6.21
CA LYS A 110 9.91 9.79 -5.67
C LYS A 110 9.50 10.88 -6.67
N ARG A 111 8.27 11.40 -6.50
CA ARG A 111 7.66 12.46 -7.33
C ARG A 111 7.32 12.06 -8.77
N HIS A 112 7.04 10.77 -9.00
CA HIS A 112 6.54 10.25 -10.29
C HIS A 112 5.15 9.58 -10.16
N GLY A 113 4.43 9.80 -9.05
CA GLY A 113 3.11 9.17 -8.84
C GLY A 113 3.12 7.68 -8.45
N LEU A 114 4.28 7.01 -8.43
CA LEU A 114 4.38 5.55 -8.29
C LEU A 114 3.74 4.97 -7.01
N ALA A 115 3.76 5.71 -5.90
CA ALA A 115 3.09 5.28 -4.66
C ALA A 115 1.57 5.18 -4.86
N LEU A 116 0.96 6.18 -5.48
CA LEU A 116 -0.47 6.20 -5.80
C LEU A 116 -0.82 5.11 -6.82
N THR A 117 0.04 4.86 -7.80
CA THR A 117 -0.12 3.75 -8.75
C THR A 117 -0.18 2.39 -8.04
N CYS A 118 0.81 2.06 -7.19
CA CYS A 118 0.80 0.81 -6.44
C CYS A 118 -0.41 0.71 -5.49
N ALA A 119 -0.70 1.79 -4.77
CA ALA A 119 -1.82 1.89 -3.86
C ALA A 119 -3.17 1.65 -4.55
N SER A 120 -3.35 2.27 -5.71
CA SER A 120 -4.57 2.12 -6.51
C SER A 120 -4.73 0.68 -7.00
N ALA A 121 -3.64 0.06 -7.44
CA ALA A 121 -3.64 -1.34 -7.89
C ALA A 121 -4.02 -2.32 -6.77
N ILE A 122 -3.43 -2.20 -5.58
CA ILE A 122 -3.78 -3.09 -4.47
C ILE A 122 -5.22 -2.86 -3.99
N ILE A 123 -5.73 -1.64 -4.03
CA ILE A 123 -7.12 -1.33 -3.66
C ILE A 123 -8.10 -1.89 -4.70
N GLN A 124 -7.83 -1.75 -6.00
CA GLN A 124 -8.64 -2.39 -7.05
C GLN A 124 -8.71 -3.91 -6.82
N GLU A 125 -7.59 -4.53 -6.44
CA GLU A 125 -7.55 -5.96 -6.13
C GLU A 125 -8.33 -6.30 -4.85
N CYS A 126 -8.30 -5.45 -3.82
CA CYS A 126 -9.13 -5.61 -2.62
C CYS A 126 -10.62 -5.52 -2.95
N VAL A 127 -11.03 -4.57 -3.80
CA VAL A 127 -12.40 -4.42 -4.28
C VAL A 127 -12.84 -5.68 -5.03
N ARG A 128 -12.01 -6.19 -5.95
CA ARG A 128 -12.26 -7.43 -6.69
C ARG A 128 -12.43 -8.63 -5.75
N ARG A 129 -11.59 -8.71 -4.72
CA ARG A 129 -11.62 -9.77 -3.68
C ARG A 129 -12.71 -9.57 -2.62
N LYS A 130 -13.39 -8.42 -2.60
CA LYS A 130 -14.38 -8.02 -1.59
C LYS A 130 -13.82 -8.05 -0.16
N ILE A 131 -12.59 -7.56 0.01
CA ILE A 131 -11.91 -7.43 1.31
C ILE A 131 -11.58 -5.97 1.59
N CYS A 132 -11.49 -5.62 2.87
CA CYS A 132 -11.22 -4.25 3.31
C CYS A 132 -9.73 -3.90 3.15
N PRO A 133 -9.39 -2.87 2.38
CA PRO A 133 -8.03 -2.35 2.30
C PRO A 133 -7.79 -1.33 3.43
N CYS A 134 -7.28 -1.78 4.57
CA CYS A 134 -6.95 -0.88 5.67
C CYS A 134 -5.77 0.04 5.37
N TRP A 135 -5.81 1.27 5.90
CA TRP A 135 -4.79 2.29 5.64
C TRP A 135 -4.52 3.15 6.88
N ASP A 136 -3.52 2.82 7.67
CA ASP A 136 -3.04 3.71 8.72
C ASP A 136 -1.93 4.63 8.21
N ALA A 137 -2.24 5.92 8.05
CA ALA A 137 -1.34 6.83 7.36
C ALA A 137 -0.18 7.27 8.24
N ALA A 138 1.02 6.73 7.99
CA ALA A 138 2.28 6.99 8.70
C ALA A 138 2.69 8.47 8.92
N ASN A 139 2.26 9.34 8.00
CA ASN A 139 2.67 10.74 7.90
C ASN A 139 1.65 11.55 7.07
N LEU A 140 1.80 12.87 7.04
CA LEU A 140 0.92 13.76 6.25
C LEU A 140 0.91 13.44 4.74
N ILE A 141 2.01 12.92 4.19
CA ILE A 141 2.07 12.50 2.78
C ILE A 141 1.15 11.29 2.59
N SER A 142 1.26 10.29 3.46
CA SER A 142 0.37 9.13 3.44
C SER A 142 -1.10 9.50 3.61
N LYS A 143 -1.42 10.46 4.49
CA LYS A 143 -2.81 10.94 4.66
C LYS A 143 -3.32 11.59 3.39
N LYS A 144 -2.51 12.45 2.77
CA LYS A 144 -2.89 13.11 1.51
C LYS A 144 -3.18 12.06 0.43
N MET A 145 -2.35 11.03 0.29
CA MET A 145 -2.60 9.95 -0.66
C MET A 145 -3.90 9.20 -0.37
N ALA A 146 -4.15 8.83 0.89
CA ALA A 146 -5.40 8.17 1.26
C ALA A 146 -6.64 9.03 0.94
N LEU A 147 -6.57 10.34 1.21
CA LEU A 147 -7.66 11.26 0.87
C LEU A 147 -7.87 11.39 -0.65
N GLU A 148 -6.79 11.45 -1.44
CA GLU A 148 -6.86 11.50 -2.91
C GLU A 148 -7.51 10.25 -3.51
N ILE A 149 -7.29 9.09 -2.88
CA ILE A 149 -7.90 7.82 -3.27
C ILE A 149 -9.40 7.76 -2.91
N GLY A 150 -9.86 8.59 -1.98
CA GLY A 150 -11.26 8.63 -1.55
C GLY A 150 -11.52 7.98 -0.19
N TYR A 151 -10.48 7.82 0.63
CA TYR A 151 -10.71 7.49 2.03
C TYR A 151 -11.15 8.72 2.85
N GLU A 152 -11.80 8.48 3.99
CA GLU A 152 -12.23 9.51 4.93
C GLU A 152 -11.28 9.64 6.13
N TYR A 153 -10.96 10.88 6.51
CA TYR A 153 -10.21 11.17 7.73
C TYR A 153 -11.05 10.94 8.98
N ARG A 154 -10.57 10.11 9.93
CA ARG A 154 -11.30 9.76 11.16
C ARG A 154 -10.68 10.28 12.45
N GLY A 155 -9.45 10.78 12.40
CA GLY A 155 -8.77 11.36 13.55
C GLY A 155 -7.28 11.08 13.54
N GLU A 156 -6.59 11.66 14.51
CA GLU A 156 -5.18 11.42 14.80
C GLU A 156 -5.05 10.79 16.18
N TYR A 157 -3.95 10.08 16.40
CA TYR A 157 -3.64 9.45 17.67
C TYR A 157 -2.12 9.51 17.91
N ASN A 158 -1.72 9.45 19.18
CA ASN A 158 -0.31 9.53 19.56
C ASN A 158 0.34 8.14 19.45
N THR A 159 1.54 8.09 18.87
CA THR A 159 2.38 6.90 18.82
C THR A 159 3.76 7.19 19.41
N THR A 160 4.41 6.14 19.91
CA THR A 160 5.78 6.20 20.43
C THR A 160 6.60 5.10 19.76
N HIS A 161 7.71 5.48 19.14
CA HIS A 161 8.67 4.52 18.63
C HIS A 161 9.63 4.09 19.75
N ILE A 162 9.65 2.80 20.07
CA ILE A 162 10.58 2.24 21.05
C ILE A 162 11.75 1.62 20.28
N SER A 163 12.93 2.20 20.39
CA SER A 163 14.16 1.63 19.84
C SER A 163 14.58 0.41 20.66
N LYS A 164 14.95 -0.69 20.00
CA LYS A 164 15.67 -1.79 20.66
C LYS A 164 16.99 -1.24 21.26
N PRO A 165 17.37 -1.66 22.48
CA PRO A 165 18.62 -1.23 23.11
C PRO A 165 19.86 -1.68 22.33
#